data_AF-A0A9X3TU51-F1
#
_entry.id   AF-A0A9X3TU51-F1
#
_cell.length_a   1.000
_cell.length_b   1.000
_cell.length_c   1.000
_cell.angle_alpha   90.00
_cell.angle_beta   90.00
_cell.angle_gamma   90.00
#
_symmetry.space_group_name_H-M   'P 1'
#
loop_
_entity.id
_entity.type
_entity.pdbx_description
1 polymer ?
#
loop_
_entity_poly.entity_id
_entity_poly.type
_entity_poly.pdbx_seq_one_letter_code
_entity_poly.pdbx_strand_id
1 'polypeptide(L)'
;MKGFDSIAASMFPGEWNIIKEREGDSEASTILLEHSDFIFSRFPEQSFLLDRFPKRIADHTKFASLALSFGEVEDNPVLRSRYINEEQKFIRVFQLLWAYDNVWVETSLRYENTERIKEVLQNQEKEKRMFTALEKLIQNDSDHLQIEELADLEVFLELGLRETVSSVFVFEKMQVCIWSNFDLNMPMFIGNSESLEILRTIITTEGLYLRR
;
A
#
# COMPACT_ATOMS: atom_id res chain seq x y z
N MET A 1 14.09 19.59 4.77
CA MET A 1 13.14 18.48 4.55
C MET A 1 11.89 18.74 5.36
N LYS A 2 10.70 18.58 4.79
CA LYS A 2 9.46 18.48 5.57
C LYS A 2 9.50 17.14 6.32
N GLY A 3 9.07 17.10 7.57
CA GLY A 3 8.88 15.83 8.29
C GLY A 3 7.66 15.07 7.76
N PHE A 4 7.63 13.75 7.93
CA PHE A 4 6.54 12.89 7.46
C PHE A 4 5.17 13.35 7.99
N ASP A 5 5.08 13.81 9.24
CA ASP A 5 3.91 14.46 9.83
C ASP A 5 3.32 15.55 8.93
N SER A 6 4.17 16.46 8.44
CA SER A 6 3.71 17.54 7.56
C SER A 6 3.24 17.00 6.20
N ILE A 7 3.80 15.89 5.74
CA ILE A 7 3.42 15.26 4.47
C ILE A 7 2.06 14.58 4.66
N ALA A 8 1.92 13.73 5.67
CA ALA A 8 0.66 13.07 6.03
C ALA A 8 -0.48 14.07 6.22
N ALA A 9 -0.26 15.15 6.99
CA ALA A 9 -1.27 16.19 7.19
C ALA A 9 -1.67 16.88 5.88
N SER A 10 -0.75 17.01 4.92
CA SER A 10 -1.02 17.65 3.63
C SER A 10 -1.80 16.77 2.65
N MET A 11 -2.03 15.50 2.96
CA MET A 11 -2.75 14.60 2.04
C MET A 11 -4.24 14.92 1.95
N PHE A 12 -4.81 15.62 2.93
CA PHE A 12 -6.25 15.77 3.06
C PHE A 12 -6.73 17.16 2.65
N PRO A 13 -7.96 17.27 2.12
CA PRO A 13 -8.49 18.55 1.68
C PRO A 13 -8.87 19.45 2.88
N GLY A 14 -8.75 20.76 2.67
CA GLY A 14 -9.17 21.77 3.64
C GLY A 14 -8.23 21.90 4.85
N GLU A 15 -8.78 22.33 5.99
CA GLU A 15 -8.02 22.50 7.25
C GLU A 15 -7.94 21.22 8.09
N TRP A 16 -8.47 20.10 7.57
CA TRP A 16 -8.48 18.83 8.30
C TRP A 16 -7.06 18.27 8.45
N ASN A 17 -6.74 17.74 9.63
CA ASN A 17 -5.39 17.30 9.94
C ASN A 17 -5.42 16.02 10.78
N ILE A 18 -5.04 14.89 10.18
CA ILE A 18 -5.01 13.57 10.82
C ILE A 18 -4.25 13.57 12.16
N ILE A 19 -3.19 14.38 12.30
CA ILE A 19 -2.37 14.44 13.51
C ILE A 19 -3.14 15.04 14.69
N LYS A 20 -3.99 16.03 14.44
CA LYS A 20 -4.83 16.64 15.49
C LYS A 20 -6.02 15.76 15.82
N GLU A 21 -6.58 15.11 14.80
CA GLU A 21 -7.82 14.35 14.93
C GLU A 21 -7.61 12.99 15.62
N ARG A 22 -6.37 12.47 15.62
CA ARG A 22 -5.98 11.27 16.38
C ARG A 22 -5.73 11.50 17.87
N GLU A 23 -5.78 12.75 18.38
CA GLU A 23 -5.49 13.03 19.80
C GLU A 23 -6.45 12.33 20.80
N GLY A 24 -7.46 11.59 20.32
CA GLY A 24 -8.33 10.73 21.12
C GLY A 24 -8.07 9.22 21.01
N ASP A 25 -7.16 8.76 20.14
CA ASP A 25 -6.86 7.33 19.92
C ASP A 25 -5.49 7.00 20.52
N SER A 26 -5.46 6.71 21.83
CA SER A 26 -4.22 6.51 22.58
C SER A 26 -3.48 5.21 22.25
N GLU A 27 -4.07 4.33 21.43
CA GLU A 27 -3.51 3.01 21.12
C GLU A 27 -2.78 2.96 19.78
N ALA A 28 -3.08 3.88 18.83
CA ALA A 28 -2.43 3.91 17.52
C ALA A 28 -1.02 4.53 17.59
N SER A 29 0.00 3.76 17.20
CA SER A 29 1.39 4.24 17.16
C SER A 29 1.74 4.93 15.84
N THR A 30 0.91 4.75 14.80
CA THR A 30 1.14 5.26 13.45
C THR A 30 0.26 6.47 13.10
N ILE A 31 0.60 7.22 12.06
CA ILE A 31 -0.18 8.39 11.60
C ILE A 31 -1.29 7.96 10.65
N LEU A 32 -0.99 7.13 9.67
CA LEU A 32 -1.87 6.76 8.56
C LEU A 32 -2.18 5.27 8.53
N LEU A 33 -1.23 4.41 8.88
CA LEU A 33 -1.31 2.96 8.68
C LEU A 33 -2.57 2.34 9.31
N GLU A 34 -2.90 2.74 10.54
CA GLU A 34 -4.04 2.23 11.31
C GLU A 34 -5.36 2.99 11.05
N HIS A 35 -5.33 4.06 10.25
CA HIS A 35 -6.44 5.04 10.16
C HIS A 35 -7.22 5.00 8.84
N SER A 36 -7.05 3.96 8.00
CA SER A 36 -7.72 3.87 6.70
C SER A 36 -9.26 3.95 6.83
N ASP A 37 -9.86 3.20 7.76
CA ASP A 37 -11.32 3.19 7.97
C ASP A 37 -11.86 4.55 8.43
N PHE A 38 -11.12 5.23 9.31
CA PHE A 38 -11.47 6.56 9.79
C PHE A 38 -11.42 7.59 8.65
N ILE A 39 -10.35 7.57 7.85
CA ILE A 39 -10.19 8.40 6.66
C ILE A 39 -11.33 8.14 5.67
N PHE A 40 -11.67 6.88 5.43
CA PHE A 40 -12.67 6.49 4.44
C PHE A 40 -14.07 6.91 4.85
N SER A 41 -14.38 6.79 6.14
CA SER A 41 -15.62 7.29 6.73
C SER A 41 -15.74 8.81 6.62
N ARG A 42 -14.62 9.53 6.75
CA ARG A 42 -14.59 10.99 6.67
C ARG A 42 -14.66 11.51 5.25
N PHE A 43 -13.98 10.85 4.31
CA PHE A 43 -13.83 11.29 2.92
C PHE A 43 -14.29 10.21 1.92
N PRO A 44 -15.57 9.78 1.95
CA PRO A 44 -16.03 8.65 1.14
C PRO A 44 -15.91 8.88 -0.36
N GLU A 45 -16.06 10.13 -0.84
CA GLU A 45 -15.97 10.45 -2.27
C GLU A 45 -14.54 10.37 -2.83
N GLN A 46 -13.54 10.45 -1.96
CA GLN A 46 -12.11 10.41 -2.26
C GLN A 46 -11.48 9.06 -1.93
N SER A 47 -12.29 8.13 -1.42
CA SER A 47 -11.85 6.81 -0.98
C SER A 47 -12.29 5.75 -1.96
N PHE A 48 -11.35 4.86 -2.29
CA PHE A 48 -11.45 3.88 -3.34
C PHE A 48 -10.77 2.58 -2.92
N LEU A 49 -11.01 1.55 -3.72
CA LEU A 49 -10.30 0.29 -3.69
C LEU A 49 -9.59 0.11 -5.04
N LEU A 50 -8.27 -0.09 -5.00
CA LEU A 50 -7.46 -0.54 -6.12
C LEU A 50 -7.62 -2.06 -6.23
N ASP A 51 -8.38 -2.48 -7.21
CA ASP A 51 -8.90 -3.85 -7.32
C ASP A 51 -8.68 -4.37 -8.75
N ARG A 52 -8.48 -5.68 -8.88
CA ARG A 52 -8.45 -6.35 -10.19
C ARG A 52 -9.82 -6.44 -10.86
N PHE A 53 -10.90 -6.17 -10.12
CA PHE A 53 -12.25 -6.13 -10.65
C PHE A 53 -12.80 -4.70 -10.76
N PRO A 54 -13.43 -4.34 -11.90
CA PRO A 54 -14.02 -3.01 -12.09
C PRO A 54 -15.27 -2.78 -11.23
N LYS A 55 -15.90 -3.85 -10.73
CA LYS A 55 -17.13 -3.81 -9.93
C LYS A 55 -17.13 -4.95 -8.90
N ARG A 56 -17.84 -4.73 -7.80
CA ARG A 56 -18.04 -5.75 -6.77
C ARG A 56 -18.78 -6.95 -7.36
N ILE A 57 -18.24 -8.15 -7.13
CA ILE A 57 -18.91 -9.41 -7.46
C ILE A 57 -19.88 -9.73 -6.32
N ALA A 58 -21.18 -9.58 -6.56
CA ALA A 58 -22.21 -9.81 -5.53
C ALA A 58 -22.44 -11.31 -5.21
N ASP A 59 -22.15 -12.19 -6.18
CA ASP A 59 -22.29 -13.63 -6.03
C ASP A 59 -21.06 -14.21 -5.32
N HIS A 60 -21.22 -14.60 -4.06
CA HIS A 60 -20.13 -15.10 -3.21
C HIS A 60 -19.48 -16.36 -3.76
N THR A 61 -20.24 -17.25 -4.40
CA THR A 61 -19.69 -18.49 -4.98
C THR A 61 -18.81 -18.17 -6.19
N LYS A 62 -19.26 -17.26 -7.06
CA LYS A 62 -18.43 -16.78 -8.18
C LYS A 62 -17.19 -16.05 -7.70
N PHE A 63 -17.34 -15.19 -6.68
CA PHE A 63 -16.20 -14.49 -6.09
C PHE A 63 -15.16 -15.48 -5.54
N ALA A 64 -15.57 -16.45 -4.72
CA ALA A 64 -14.69 -17.48 -4.18
C ALA A 64 -13.96 -18.28 -5.27
N SER A 65 -14.64 -18.60 -6.38
CA SER A 65 -14.02 -19.31 -7.50
C SER A 65 -12.96 -18.51 -8.26
N LEU A 66 -12.99 -17.19 -8.14
CA LEU A 66 -12.04 -16.29 -8.78
C LEU A 66 -10.97 -15.81 -7.82
N ALA A 67 -11.25 -15.78 -6.52
CA ALA A 67 -10.38 -15.28 -5.46
C ALA A 67 -8.96 -15.86 -5.55
N LEU A 68 -7.98 -15.01 -5.26
CA LEU A 68 -6.57 -15.35 -5.20
C LEU A 68 -6.02 -14.68 -3.95
N SER A 69 -5.52 -15.47 -3.01
CA SER A 69 -4.82 -14.99 -1.82
C SER A 69 -3.44 -15.64 -1.76
N PHE A 70 -2.44 -14.94 -1.22
CA PHE A 70 -1.08 -15.48 -1.24
C PHE A 70 -0.96 -16.79 -0.44
N GLY A 71 -1.61 -16.88 0.73
CA GLY A 71 -1.57 -18.06 1.57
C GLY A 71 -2.20 -19.31 0.95
N GLU A 72 -3.16 -19.17 0.04
CA GLU A 72 -3.82 -20.31 -0.62
C GLU A 72 -3.07 -20.83 -1.85
N VAL A 73 -2.09 -20.06 -2.36
CA VAL A 73 -1.38 -20.41 -3.60
C VAL A 73 -0.01 -21.05 -3.40
N GLU A 74 0.50 -21.13 -2.16
CA GLU A 74 1.85 -21.67 -1.88
C GLU A 74 2.03 -23.11 -2.42
N ASP A 75 0.99 -23.95 -2.33
CA ASP A 75 1.03 -25.37 -2.74
C ASP A 75 0.49 -25.68 -4.15
N ASN A 76 0.00 -24.67 -4.88
CA ASN A 76 -0.60 -24.87 -6.21
C ASN A 76 0.13 -24.05 -7.29
N PRO A 77 1.01 -24.67 -8.10
CA PRO A 77 1.80 -23.96 -9.11
C PRO A 77 0.98 -23.15 -10.12
N VAL A 78 -0.21 -23.63 -10.48
CA VAL A 78 -1.09 -22.93 -11.43
C VAL A 78 -1.70 -21.69 -10.79
N LEU A 79 -2.17 -21.80 -9.54
CA LEU A 79 -2.69 -20.64 -8.80
C LEU A 79 -1.58 -19.65 -8.46
N ARG A 80 -0.39 -20.13 -8.10
CA ARG A 80 0.79 -19.30 -7.85
C ARG A 80 1.16 -18.47 -9.07
N SER A 81 1.18 -19.09 -10.26
CA SER A 81 1.43 -18.37 -11.51
C SER A 81 0.35 -17.30 -11.78
N ARG A 82 -0.92 -17.60 -11.53
CA ARG A 82 -2.01 -16.62 -11.66
C ARG A 82 -1.87 -15.47 -10.69
N TYR A 83 -1.57 -15.75 -9.42
CA TYR A 83 -1.34 -14.73 -8.40
C TYR A 83 -0.18 -13.81 -8.79
N ILE A 84 0.97 -14.38 -9.18
CA ILE A 84 2.14 -13.59 -9.61
C ILE A 84 1.78 -12.69 -10.80
N ASN A 85 1.00 -13.17 -11.78
CA ASN A 85 0.58 -12.34 -12.90
C ASN A 85 -0.30 -11.15 -12.47
N GLU A 86 -1.16 -11.31 -11.46
CA GLU A 86 -1.94 -10.21 -10.91
C GLU A 86 -1.06 -9.28 -10.04
N GLU A 87 -0.18 -9.84 -9.21
CA GLU A 87 0.82 -9.11 -8.40
C GLU A 87 1.64 -8.15 -9.27
N GLN A 88 2.09 -8.62 -10.44
CA GLN A 88 2.85 -7.79 -11.38
C GLN A 88 2.10 -6.55 -11.86
N LYS A 89 0.76 -6.59 -11.96
CA LYS A 89 -0.04 -5.40 -12.34
C LYS A 89 0.03 -4.32 -11.27
N PHE A 90 -0.06 -4.72 -10.00
CA PHE A 90 0.11 -3.80 -8.88
C PHE A 90 1.52 -3.21 -8.89
N ILE A 91 2.55 -4.04 -9.06
CA ILE A 91 3.94 -3.58 -9.17
C ILE A 91 4.11 -2.55 -10.28
N ARG A 92 3.54 -2.77 -11.47
CA ARG A 92 3.61 -1.82 -12.58
C ARG A 92 2.92 -0.49 -12.29
N VAL A 93 1.74 -0.51 -11.65
CA VAL A 93 1.08 0.73 -11.21
C VAL A 93 1.99 1.51 -10.26
N PHE A 94 2.52 0.87 -9.23
CA PHE A 94 3.39 1.55 -8.25
C PHE A 94 4.70 2.05 -8.86
N GLN A 95 5.32 1.31 -9.78
CA GLN A 95 6.48 1.75 -10.54
C GLN A 95 6.21 3.05 -11.31
N LEU A 96 5.05 3.13 -11.99
CA LEU A 96 4.65 4.33 -12.73
C LEU A 96 4.37 5.49 -11.79
N LEU A 97 3.68 5.27 -10.68
CA LEU A 97 3.43 6.33 -9.69
C LEU A 97 4.73 6.86 -9.07
N TRP A 98 5.65 5.96 -8.71
CA TRP A 98 6.97 6.32 -8.18
C TRP A 98 7.82 7.11 -9.19
N ALA A 99 7.69 6.84 -10.48
CA ALA A 99 8.39 7.61 -11.51
C ALA A 99 7.94 9.08 -11.60
N TYR A 100 6.75 9.41 -11.08
CA TYR A 100 6.15 10.75 -11.16
C TYR A 100 6.11 11.49 -9.82
N ASP A 101 6.44 10.84 -8.72
CA ASP A 101 6.25 11.38 -7.37
C ASP A 101 7.30 10.90 -6.36
N ASN A 102 7.50 11.68 -5.32
CA ASN A 102 8.22 11.24 -4.13
C ASN A 102 7.33 10.30 -3.33
N VAL A 103 7.86 9.15 -2.94
CA VAL A 103 7.11 8.15 -2.19
C VAL A 103 7.67 8.02 -0.78
N TRP A 104 6.76 8.17 0.18
CA TRP A 104 7.00 7.82 1.58
C TRP A 104 6.26 6.54 1.91
N VAL A 105 6.82 5.75 2.80
CA VAL A 105 6.18 4.55 3.34
C VAL A 105 6.15 4.67 4.85
N GLU A 106 4.96 4.55 5.43
CA GLU A 106 4.80 4.23 6.85
C GLU A 106 4.40 2.75 6.98
N THR A 107 5.00 2.02 7.92
CA THR A 107 5.00 0.55 7.92
C THR A 107 5.14 -0.05 9.30
N SER A 108 4.54 -1.24 9.44
CA SER A 108 4.66 -2.13 10.60
C SER A 108 5.96 -2.93 10.65
N LEU A 109 6.86 -2.81 9.67
CA LEU A 109 8.04 -3.68 9.49
C LEU A 109 8.87 -3.93 10.76
N ARG A 110 9.00 -2.95 11.66
CA ARG A 110 9.74 -3.08 12.93
C ARG A 110 9.15 -4.11 13.89
N TYR A 111 7.88 -4.43 13.74
CA TYR A 111 7.10 -5.29 14.64
C TYR A 111 6.85 -6.67 14.05
N GLU A 112 7.25 -6.90 12.80
CA GLU A 112 6.96 -8.12 12.06
C GLU A 112 8.01 -9.22 12.24
N ASN A 113 7.60 -10.47 12.03
CA ASN A 113 8.50 -11.62 12.16
C ASN A 113 9.46 -11.71 10.96
N THR A 114 10.73 -11.37 11.20
CA THR A 114 11.78 -11.39 10.17
C THR A 114 12.01 -12.74 9.50
N GLU A 115 11.74 -13.87 10.16
CA GLU A 115 11.85 -15.19 9.53
C GLU A 115 10.74 -15.42 8.50
N ARG A 116 9.49 -15.02 8.83
CA ARG A 116 8.38 -15.06 7.87
C ARG A 116 8.65 -14.18 6.65
N ILE A 117 9.24 -13.00 6.86
CA ILE A 117 9.61 -12.09 5.77
C ILE A 117 10.60 -12.74 4.79
N LYS A 118 11.62 -13.46 5.30
CA LYS A 118 12.58 -14.18 4.45
C LYS A 118 11.90 -15.28 3.63
N GLU A 119 11.01 -16.06 4.26
CA GLU A 119 10.25 -17.11 3.59
C GLU A 119 9.39 -16.59 2.44
N VAL A 120 8.86 -15.37 2.58
CA VAL A 120 7.99 -14.72 1.60
C VAL A 120 8.80 -14.15 0.44
N LEU A 121 9.94 -13.50 0.71
CA LEU A 121 10.75 -12.88 -0.34
C LEU A 121 11.52 -13.90 -1.20
N GLN A 122 12.01 -14.99 -0.60
CA GLN A 122 12.77 -16.06 -1.27
C GLN A 122 13.90 -15.54 -2.18
N ASN A 123 14.50 -14.40 -1.81
CA ASN A 123 15.47 -13.69 -2.64
C ASN A 123 16.44 -12.90 -1.76
N GLN A 124 17.71 -13.32 -1.78
CA GLN A 124 18.77 -12.76 -0.93
C GLN A 124 19.00 -11.26 -1.11
N GLU A 125 18.83 -10.72 -2.32
CA GLU A 125 19.01 -9.28 -2.56
C GLU A 125 17.84 -8.47 -1.98
N LYS A 126 16.61 -8.99 -2.11
CA LYS A 126 15.42 -8.39 -1.48
C LYS A 126 15.50 -8.45 0.04
N GLU A 127 15.97 -9.56 0.60
CA GLU A 127 16.19 -9.73 2.04
C GLU A 127 17.18 -8.69 2.58
N LYS A 128 18.34 -8.48 1.92
CA LYS A 128 19.32 -7.45 2.32
C LYS A 128 18.72 -6.05 2.32
N ARG A 129 17.93 -5.72 1.31
CA ARG A 129 17.23 -4.43 1.20
C ARG A 129 16.23 -4.25 2.34
N MET A 130 15.43 -5.27 2.61
CA MET A 130 14.51 -5.28 3.75
C MET A 130 15.24 -5.05 5.07
N PHE A 131 16.35 -5.76 5.32
CA PHE A 131 17.14 -5.56 6.54
C PHE A 131 17.74 -4.15 6.63
N THR A 132 18.20 -3.60 5.51
CA THR A 132 18.71 -2.22 5.46
C THR A 132 17.60 -1.22 5.79
N ALA A 133 16.38 -1.44 5.28
CA ALA A 133 15.22 -0.60 5.61
C ALA A 133 14.84 -0.72 7.09
N LEU A 134 14.82 -1.94 7.64
CA LEU A 134 14.57 -2.19 9.06
C LEU A 134 15.61 -1.50 9.96
N GLU A 135 16.90 -1.59 9.62
CA GLU A 135 17.96 -0.89 10.34
C GLU A 135 17.76 0.63 10.34
N LYS A 136 17.40 1.22 9.19
CA LYS A 136 17.10 2.66 9.09
C LYS A 136 15.92 3.05 10.00
N LEU A 137 14.85 2.27 10.01
CA LEU A 137 13.67 2.50 10.85
C LEU A 137 14.02 2.44 12.34
N ILE A 138 14.79 1.43 12.76
CA ILE A 138 15.25 1.28 14.15
C ILE A 138 16.18 2.43 14.55
N GLN A 139 17.16 2.79 13.71
CA GLN A 139 18.13 3.86 14.01
C GLN A 139 17.47 5.22 14.16
N ASN A 140 16.43 5.49 13.37
CA ASN A 140 15.70 6.75 13.40
C ASN A 140 14.54 6.76 14.42
N ASP A 141 14.32 5.64 15.13
CA ASP A 141 13.16 5.39 15.99
C ASP A 141 11.85 5.86 15.34
N SER A 142 11.63 5.40 14.10
CA SER A 142 10.54 5.83 13.24
C SER A 142 9.91 4.63 12.54
N ASP A 143 8.62 4.74 12.23
CA ASP A 143 7.86 3.75 11.47
C ASP A 143 7.68 4.17 10.01
N HIS A 144 8.36 5.23 9.59
CA HIS A 144 8.31 5.72 8.21
C HIS A 144 9.69 6.01 7.62
N LEU A 145 9.79 5.87 6.30
CA LEU A 145 10.97 6.18 5.51
C LEU A 145 10.60 6.65 4.10
N GLN A 146 11.51 7.40 3.47
CA GLN A 146 11.39 7.77 2.06
C GLN A 146 11.99 6.69 1.16
N ILE A 147 11.29 6.36 0.07
CA ILE A 147 11.73 5.36 -0.91
C ILE A 147 12.52 6.03 -2.02
N GLU A 148 13.84 5.84 -2.00
CA GLU A 148 14.77 6.44 -2.97
C GLU A 148 15.11 5.51 -4.14
N GLU A 149 15.00 4.19 -3.94
CA GLU A 149 15.30 3.19 -4.96
C GLU A 149 14.06 2.38 -5.31
N LEU A 150 13.85 2.13 -6.61
CA LEU A 150 12.72 1.34 -7.08
C LEU A 150 12.69 -0.08 -6.48
N ALA A 151 13.87 -0.68 -6.29
CA ALA A 151 13.95 -2.01 -5.69
C ALA A 151 13.47 -2.04 -4.24
N ASP A 152 13.56 -0.93 -3.50
CA ASP A 152 13.02 -0.85 -2.14
C ASP A 152 11.48 -0.74 -2.19
N LEU A 153 10.93 0.01 -3.16
CA LEU A 153 9.49 0.06 -3.41
C LEU A 153 8.91 -1.34 -3.65
N GLU A 154 9.56 -2.10 -4.53
CA GLU A 154 9.13 -3.45 -4.88
C GLU A 154 9.15 -4.40 -3.68
N VAL A 155 10.14 -4.28 -2.79
CA VAL A 155 10.21 -5.08 -1.56
C VAL A 155 9.02 -4.78 -0.66
N PHE A 156 8.74 -3.51 -0.36
CA PHE A 156 7.59 -3.16 0.49
C PHE A 156 6.27 -3.58 -0.13
N LEU A 157 6.12 -3.40 -1.45
CA LEU A 157 4.90 -3.75 -2.15
C LEU A 157 4.67 -5.26 -2.18
N GLU A 158 5.71 -6.06 -2.41
CA GLU A 158 5.63 -7.51 -2.37
C GLU A 158 5.24 -8.02 -0.98
N LEU A 159 5.84 -7.47 0.07
CA LEU A 159 5.48 -7.82 1.45
C LEU A 159 4.03 -7.44 1.79
N GLY A 160 3.57 -6.31 1.29
CA GLY A 160 2.18 -5.86 1.48
C GLY A 160 1.16 -6.64 0.65
N LEU A 161 1.47 -7.02 -0.60
CA LEU A 161 0.59 -7.84 -1.44
C LEU A 161 0.44 -9.25 -0.88
N ARG A 162 1.51 -9.78 -0.27
CA ARG A 162 1.58 -11.12 0.32
C ARG A 162 1.20 -11.16 1.80
N GLU A 163 0.46 -10.15 2.23
CA GLU A 163 -0.13 -10.03 3.57
C GLU A 163 0.86 -10.26 4.73
N THR A 164 2.11 -9.83 4.55
CA THR A 164 3.20 -10.08 5.51
C THR A 164 3.58 -8.82 6.29
N VAL A 165 3.53 -7.66 5.65
CA VAL A 165 3.84 -6.38 6.30
C VAL A 165 2.78 -5.37 5.89
N SER A 166 2.14 -4.74 6.87
CA SER A 166 1.26 -3.60 6.62
C SER A 166 2.11 -2.36 6.31
N SER A 167 1.83 -1.74 5.17
CA SER A 167 2.43 -0.47 4.76
C SER A 167 1.40 0.44 4.10
N VAL A 168 1.55 1.75 4.30
CA VAL A 168 0.85 2.78 3.54
C VAL A 168 1.86 3.55 2.69
N PHE A 169 1.62 3.60 1.38
CA PHE A 169 2.42 4.32 0.42
C PHE A 169 1.81 5.69 0.17
N VAL A 170 2.59 6.73 0.39
CA VAL A 170 2.17 8.13 0.32
C VAL A 170 2.92 8.81 -0.83
N PHE A 171 2.18 9.14 -1.89
CA PHE A 171 2.67 9.86 -3.06
C PHE A 171 2.37 11.35 -2.86
N GLU A 172 3.41 12.12 -2.53
CA GLU A 172 3.29 13.47 -1.96
C GLU A 172 2.60 14.45 -2.93
N LYS A 173 3.07 14.53 -4.17
CA LYS A 173 2.59 15.51 -5.16
C LYS A 173 1.21 15.17 -5.69
N MET A 174 0.92 13.89 -5.90
CA MET A 174 -0.39 13.41 -6.34
C MET A 174 -1.41 13.41 -5.19
N GLN A 175 -0.95 13.54 -3.94
CA GLN A 175 -1.74 13.41 -2.71
C GLN A 175 -2.53 12.12 -2.69
N VAL A 176 -1.82 10.99 -2.82
CA VAL A 176 -2.40 9.65 -2.83
C VAL A 176 -1.84 8.84 -1.69
N CYS A 177 -2.71 8.17 -0.95
CA CYS A 177 -2.35 7.14 0.02
C CYS A 177 -2.88 5.79 -0.46
N ILE A 178 -2.04 4.76 -0.45
CA ILE A 178 -2.44 3.38 -0.80
C ILE A 178 -2.03 2.46 0.34
N TRP A 179 -2.97 1.76 0.95
CA TRP A 179 -2.73 0.80 2.03
C TRP A 179 -2.57 -0.60 1.45
N SER A 180 -1.53 -1.29 1.88
CA SER A 180 -1.25 -2.68 1.57
C SER A 180 -1.64 -3.60 2.73
N ASN A 181 -1.39 -4.91 2.60
CA ASN A 181 -1.88 -5.96 3.48
C ASN A 181 -3.40 -6.18 3.37
N PHE A 182 -3.89 -6.14 2.13
CA PHE A 182 -5.28 -6.42 1.76
C PHE A 182 -5.33 -7.29 0.49
N ASP A 183 -4.39 -8.22 0.35
CA ASP A 183 -4.27 -9.10 -0.82
C ASP A 183 -4.20 -8.26 -2.13
N LEU A 184 -4.88 -8.70 -3.19
CA LEU A 184 -5.05 -8.00 -4.47
C LEU A 184 -6.22 -6.98 -4.45
N ASN A 185 -6.46 -6.31 -3.32
CA ASN A 185 -7.52 -5.31 -3.14
C ASN A 185 -7.09 -4.22 -2.15
N MET A 186 -6.33 -3.22 -2.61
CA MET A 186 -5.73 -2.20 -1.75
C MET A 186 -6.63 -0.97 -1.54
N PRO A 187 -6.92 -0.58 -0.30
CA PRO A 187 -7.52 0.72 -0.01
C PRO A 187 -6.68 1.87 -0.56
N MET A 188 -7.33 2.83 -1.19
CA MET A 188 -6.71 4.02 -1.75
C MET A 188 -7.50 5.28 -1.43
N PHE A 189 -6.80 6.32 -1.01
CA PHE A 189 -7.36 7.66 -0.81
C PHE A 189 -6.69 8.65 -1.77
N ILE A 190 -7.49 9.56 -2.34
CA ILE A 190 -7.05 10.57 -3.30
C ILE A 190 -7.43 11.96 -2.79
N GLY A 191 -6.45 12.65 -2.20
CA GLY A 191 -6.59 14.02 -1.70
C GLY A 191 -6.74 15.05 -2.81
N ASN A 192 -5.95 14.92 -3.89
CA ASN A 192 -6.01 15.82 -5.03
C ASN A 192 -6.94 15.27 -6.12
N SER A 193 -8.10 15.90 -6.31
CA SER A 193 -9.02 15.53 -7.38
C SER A 193 -8.43 15.69 -8.78
N GLU A 194 -7.45 16.58 -8.99
CA GLU A 194 -6.78 16.75 -10.29
C GLU A 194 -5.96 15.52 -10.68
N SER A 195 -5.48 14.74 -9.71
CA SER A 195 -4.75 13.50 -9.95
C SER A 195 -5.64 12.36 -10.43
N LEU A 196 -6.96 12.44 -10.25
CA LEU A 196 -7.86 11.31 -10.45
C LEU A 196 -7.84 10.77 -11.89
N GLU A 197 -7.78 11.64 -12.89
CA GLU A 197 -7.81 11.23 -14.30
C GLU A 197 -6.54 10.46 -14.70
N ILE A 198 -5.37 10.99 -14.33
CA ILE A 198 -4.09 10.32 -14.61
C ILE A 198 -3.97 9.01 -13.83
N LEU A 199 -4.42 8.97 -12.57
CA LEU A 199 -4.44 7.75 -11.76
C LEU A 199 -5.33 6.68 -12.41
N ARG A 200 -6.55 7.04 -12.83
CA ARG A 200 -7.44 6.11 -13.55
C ARG A 200 -6.79 5.60 -14.82
N THR A 201 -6.10 6.46 -15.57
CA THR A 201 -5.41 6.09 -16.81
C THR A 201 -4.30 5.07 -16.53
N ILE A 202 -3.41 5.35 -15.57
CA ILE A 202 -2.32 4.44 -15.18
C ILE A 202 -2.89 3.10 -14.73
N ILE A 203 -3.83 3.13 -13.78
CA ILE A 203 -4.41 1.93 -13.15
C ILE A 203 -5.12 1.05 -14.18
N THR A 204 -5.93 1.62 -15.05
CA THR A 204 -6.68 0.85 -16.06
C THR A 204 -5.81 0.35 -17.20
N THR A 205 -4.73 1.05 -17.54
CA THR A 205 -3.75 0.60 -18.55
C THR A 205 -3.06 -0.69 -18.10
N GLU A 206 -2.75 -0.81 -16.81
CA GLU A 206 -2.15 -2.02 -16.22
C GLU A 206 -3.18 -3.11 -15.90
N GLY A 207 -4.46 -2.90 -16.23
CA GLY A 207 -5.52 -3.90 -16.04
C GLY A 207 -6.06 -4.01 -14.61
N LEU A 208 -5.91 -2.95 -13.81
CA LEU A 208 -6.54 -2.76 -12.51
C LEU A 208 -7.62 -1.68 -12.58
N TYR A 209 -8.36 -1.49 -11.49
CA TYR A 209 -9.50 -0.58 -11.45
C TYR A 209 -9.61 0.14 -10.11
N LEU A 210 -10.09 1.39 -10.17
CA LEU A 210 -10.54 2.13 -8.99
C LEU A 210 -12.04 1.90 -8.79
N ARG A 211 -12.37 1.16 -7.74
CA ARG A 211 -13.72 0.86 -7.30
C ARG A 211 -14.07 1.66 -6.05
N ARG A 212 -15.37 1.88 -5.82
CA ARG A 212 -15.93 2.39 -4.55
C ARG A 212 -16.68 1.27 -3.83
#